data_AF-A0A0B1P139-F1
#
_entry.id   AF-A0A0B1P139-F1
#
_cell.length_a   1.000
_cell.length_b   1.000
_cell.length_c   1.000
_cell.angle_alpha   90.00
_cell.angle_beta   90.00
_cell.angle_gamma   90.00
#
_symmetry.space_group_name_H-M   'P 1'
#
loop_
_entity.id
_entity.type
_entity.pdbx_description
1 polymer ?
#
loop_
_entity_poly.entity_id
_entity_poly.type
_entity_poly.pdbx_seq_one_letter_code
_entity_poly.pdbx_strand_id
1 'polypeptide(L)'
;MSRSISTNNGSPKKNGRAKDKQIDTKAYSNTVLREKRSEKLIPSTGKPSFTDAYMQKSCENFTQLEKPQHLLVILDLNGTLVFRPNNGRQKTLVIPRPYSFTFLQECTTRYTVAIWSSARPVNVKSICDKVICPSVQKKIVAIWARDKFDLSKKDYDLRVICYKRLSKLWDDKIISRSHPEYLSGGRWDQTNTVLIDDSIEKAITEPYNLIRIPEFLGDLLEAGNILSRVSEFLHHVSMYSNVSAYLRKHPFILS
;
A
#
# COMPACT_ATOMS: atom_id res chain seq x y z
N MET A 1 -11.78 82.49 16.18
CA MET A 1 -11.60 83.65 15.28
C MET A 1 -10.26 83.46 14.58
N SER A 2 -10.27 82.99 13.33
CA SER A 2 -10.32 83.81 12.11
C SER A 2 -8.94 83.86 11.45
N ARG A 3 -8.85 83.12 10.34
CA ARG A 3 -8.22 83.45 9.04
C ARG A 3 -6.71 83.76 9.01
N SER A 4 -5.84 82.86 8.48
CA SER A 4 -5.55 82.54 7.06
C SER A 4 -4.84 83.67 6.30
N ILE A 5 -3.69 83.42 5.64
CA ILE A 5 -3.50 83.28 4.16
C ILE A 5 -1.98 83.03 3.90
N SER A 6 -1.57 81.89 3.31
CA SER A 6 -1.14 81.62 1.91
C SER A 6 0.24 82.21 1.54
N THR A 7 1.20 81.59 0.83
CA THR A 7 1.26 80.72 -0.39
C THR A 7 2.64 79.99 -0.41
N ASN A 8 2.83 78.72 -0.78
CA ASN A 8 2.72 78.00 -2.08
C ASN A 8 4.05 77.84 -2.88
N ASN A 9 4.16 76.69 -3.59
CA ASN A 9 5.12 76.22 -4.61
C ASN A 9 6.36 75.41 -4.15
N GLY A 10 6.66 74.21 -4.67
CA GLY A 10 6.09 73.53 -5.83
C GLY A 10 6.35 72.01 -5.91
N SER A 11 5.32 71.31 -6.42
CA SER A 11 5.28 70.33 -7.53
C SER A 11 6.22 69.08 -7.60
N PRO A 12 5.84 68.01 -8.32
CA PRO A 12 4.54 67.30 -8.27
C PRO A 12 4.62 65.75 -8.49
N LYS A 13 3.46 65.09 -8.28
CA LYS A 13 2.96 63.82 -8.86
C LYS A 13 3.32 62.46 -8.22
N LYS A 14 2.28 61.78 -7.71
CA LYS A 14 1.66 60.58 -8.35
C LYS A 14 0.37 60.16 -7.62
N ASN A 15 -0.80 60.38 -8.25
CA ASN A 15 -2.03 59.61 -8.03
C ASN A 15 -1.99 58.41 -9.01
N GLY A 16 -2.30 57.17 -8.70
CA GLY A 16 -3.23 56.65 -7.69
C GLY A 16 -4.61 56.42 -8.31
N ARG A 17 -4.83 55.27 -8.96
CA ARG A 17 -6.17 54.69 -9.09
C ARG A 17 -6.14 53.19 -9.38
N ALA A 18 -6.89 52.47 -8.55
CA ALA A 18 -7.08 51.03 -8.54
C ALA A 18 -7.80 50.51 -9.79
N LYS A 19 -7.50 49.25 -10.14
CA LYS A 19 -8.38 48.39 -10.94
C LYS A 19 -8.46 47.02 -10.26
N ASP A 20 -9.71 46.61 -10.03
CA ASP A 20 -10.11 45.27 -9.61
C ASP A 20 -9.43 44.18 -10.42
N LYS A 21 -8.89 43.16 -9.73
CA LYS A 21 -8.52 41.88 -10.34
C LYS A 21 -9.47 40.81 -9.82
N GLN A 22 -10.40 40.42 -10.68
CA GLN A 22 -11.07 39.12 -10.64
C GLN A 22 -10.03 38.02 -10.40
N ILE A 23 -10.23 37.24 -9.35
CA ILE A 23 -9.49 36.02 -9.07
C ILE A 23 -10.07 34.95 -10.01
N ASP A 24 -9.41 34.78 -11.16
CA ASP A 24 -9.71 33.71 -12.11
C ASP A 24 -9.14 32.41 -11.55
N THR A 25 -10.02 31.57 -10.99
CA THR A 25 -9.76 30.21 -10.53
C THR A 25 -9.43 29.31 -11.72
N LYS A 26 -8.25 29.48 -12.29
CA LYS A 26 -7.65 28.50 -13.19
C LYS A 26 -6.87 27.51 -12.35
N ALA A 27 -7.50 26.36 -12.17
CA ALA A 27 -6.90 25.07 -11.87
C ALA A 27 -5.40 25.08 -12.20
N TYR A 28 -4.59 25.13 -11.14
CA TYR A 28 -3.15 24.96 -11.24
C TYR A 28 -2.94 23.60 -11.90
N SER A 29 -2.52 23.66 -13.16
CA SER A 29 -2.30 22.53 -14.04
C SER A 29 -1.42 21.51 -13.34
N ASN A 30 -2.04 20.48 -12.76
CA ASN A 30 -1.40 19.24 -12.33
C ASN A 30 -1.03 18.36 -13.53
N THR A 31 -0.53 19.00 -14.59
CA THR A 31 0.05 18.35 -15.76
C THR A 31 1.56 18.50 -15.66
N VAL A 32 2.13 18.05 -14.54
CA VAL A 32 3.54 17.64 -14.56
C VAL A 32 3.59 16.44 -15.49
N LEU A 33 4.19 16.68 -16.65
CA LEU A 33 4.36 15.75 -17.75
C LEU A 33 4.80 14.37 -17.22
N ARG A 34 3.84 13.44 -17.26
CA ARG A 34 4.03 12.00 -17.08
C ARG A 34 5.09 11.54 -18.08
N GLU A 35 6.32 11.28 -17.65
CA GLU A 35 7.10 10.25 -18.33
C GLU A 35 6.29 8.95 -18.18
N LYS A 36 5.66 8.50 -19.26
CA LYS A 36 4.91 7.22 -19.29
C LYS A 36 5.85 6.14 -18.78
N ARG A 37 5.65 5.68 -17.53
CA ARG A 37 6.30 4.46 -17.04
C ARG A 37 6.05 3.37 -18.07
N SER A 38 7.10 2.71 -18.55
CA SER A 38 6.95 1.56 -19.43
C SER A 38 6.03 0.53 -18.77
N GLU A 39 5.13 -0.05 -19.56
CA GLU A 39 4.19 -1.07 -19.09
C GLU A 39 4.95 -2.25 -18.50
N LYS A 40 4.37 -2.87 -17.47
CA LYS A 40 4.97 -4.07 -16.86
C LYS A 40 4.78 -5.24 -17.82
N LEU A 41 5.85 -5.98 -18.10
CA LEU A 41 5.82 -7.17 -18.96
C LEU A 41 5.25 -8.37 -18.20
N ILE A 42 4.66 -9.32 -18.92
CA ILE A 42 4.37 -10.65 -18.36
C ILE A 42 5.71 -11.41 -18.25
N PRO A 43 6.04 -12.02 -17.10
CA PRO A 43 7.22 -12.88 -16.98
C PRO A 43 7.24 -14.00 -18.03
N SER A 44 8.43 -14.49 -18.37
CA SER A 44 8.59 -15.60 -19.31
C SER A 44 7.86 -16.89 -18.89
N THR A 45 7.59 -17.06 -17.59
CA THR A 45 6.77 -18.16 -17.04
C THR A 45 5.26 -18.02 -17.34
N GLY A 46 4.85 -16.94 -18.01
CA GLY A 46 3.45 -16.63 -18.29
C GLY A 46 2.70 -16.02 -17.10
N LYS A 47 1.41 -15.76 -17.35
CA LYS A 47 0.45 -15.28 -16.36
C LYS A 47 -0.15 -16.50 -15.63
N PRO A 48 -0.01 -16.62 -14.30
CA PRO A 48 -0.63 -17.73 -13.57
C PRO A 48 -2.15 -17.53 -13.46
N SER A 49 -2.85 -18.61 -13.14
CA SER A 49 -4.26 -18.62 -12.81
C SER A 49 -4.47 -19.10 -11.37
N PHE A 50 -5.60 -18.72 -10.77
CA PHE A 50 -6.08 -19.39 -9.56
C PHE A 50 -6.40 -20.86 -9.86
N THR A 51 -6.40 -21.71 -8.82
CA THR A 51 -6.75 -23.12 -8.93
C THR A 51 -8.26 -23.32 -8.74
N ASP A 52 -8.81 -24.43 -9.23
CA ASP A 52 -10.22 -24.78 -9.00
C ASP A 52 -10.50 -24.96 -7.50
N ALA A 53 -9.58 -25.59 -6.77
CA ALA A 53 -9.68 -25.76 -5.32
C ALA A 53 -9.73 -24.41 -4.57
N TYR A 54 -8.93 -23.43 -5.02
CA TYR A 54 -9.01 -22.07 -4.49
C TYR A 54 -10.40 -21.48 -4.72
N MET A 55 -10.88 -21.53 -5.98
CA MET A 55 -12.16 -20.95 -6.35
C MET A 55 -13.33 -21.60 -5.59
N GLN A 56 -13.35 -22.93 -5.49
CA GLN A 56 -14.35 -23.69 -4.74
C GLN A 56 -14.39 -23.26 -3.28
N LYS A 57 -13.23 -23.20 -2.60
CA LYS A 57 -13.15 -22.76 -1.20
C LYS A 57 -13.61 -21.31 -1.00
N SER A 58 -13.30 -20.41 -1.94
CA SER A 58 -13.78 -19.02 -1.90
C SER A 58 -15.29 -18.89 -2.15
N CYS A 59 -15.94 -19.94 -2.67
CA CYS A 59 -17.38 -20.00 -2.84
C CYS A 59 -18.11 -20.67 -1.67
N GLU A 60 -17.38 -21.28 -0.73
CA GLU A 60 -17.97 -21.88 0.47
C GLU A 60 -18.63 -20.82 1.37
N ASN A 61 -19.45 -21.28 2.31
CA ASN A 61 -19.99 -20.41 3.34
C ASN A 61 -18.91 -20.02 4.35
N PHE A 62 -19.06 -18.83 4.92
CA PHE A 62 -18.32 -18.37 6.09
C PHE A 62 -19.30 -18.14 7.23
N THR A 63 -18.81 -18.29 8.45
CA THR A 63 -19.54 -18.06 9.69
C THR A 63 -18.82 -17.00 10.50
N GLN A 64 -19.58 -16.22 11.26
CA GLN A 64 -19.01 -15.32 12.25
C GLN A 64 -18.52 -16.15 13.45
N LEU A 65 -17.32 -15.84 13.91
CA LEU A 65 -16.64 -16.48 15.03
C LEU A 65 -16.97 -15.74 16.34
N GLU A 66 -16.87 -16.43 17.47
CA GLU A 66 -16.99 -15.80 18.79
C GLU A 66 -15.77 -14.95 19.15
N LYS A 67 -14.61 -15.31 18.61
CA LYS A 67 -13.32 -14.62 18.81
C LYS A 67 -12.61 -14.44 17.48
N PRO A 68 -11.77 -13.40 17.35
CA PRO A 68 -10.94 -13.24 16.17
C PRO A 68 -10.08 -14.48 15.90
N GLN A 69 -10.09 -14.99 14.67
CA GLN A 69 -9.09 -15.97 14.24
C GLN A 69 -7.73 -15.31 14.06
N HIS A 70 -6.67 -16.12 14.08
CA HIS A 70 -5.34 -15.67 13.69
C HIS A 70 -5.31 -15.32 12.20
N LEU A 71 -4.69 -14.20 11.85
CA LEU A 71 -4.48 -13.83 10.45
C LEU A 71 -2.99 -13.77 10.10
N LEU A 72 -2.67 -14.21 8.88
CA LEU A 72 -1.44 -13.85 8.18
C LEU A 72 -1.72 -12.64 7.29
N VAL A 73 -1.15 -11.49 7.66
CA VAL A 73 -1.29 -10.24 6.89
C VAL A 73 -0.02 -9.99 6.08
N ILE A 74 -0.18 -9.95 4.76
CA ILE A 74 0.90 -9.75 3.79
C ILE A 74 0.82 -8.34 3.26
N LEU A 75 1.89 -7.56 3.44
CA LEU A 75 1.94 -6.16 3.08
C LEU A 75 2.85 -5.95 1.87
N ASP A 76 2.34 -5.30 0.82
CA ASP A 76 3.19 -4.64 -0.16
C ASP A 76 3.90 -3.43 0.46
N LEU A 77 4.97 -2.95 -0.21
CA LEU A 77 5.71 -1.76 0.23
C LEU A 77 5.38 -0.55 -0.63
N ASN A 78 5.90 -0.54 -1.87
CA ASN A 78 5.91 0.66 -2.68
C ASN A 78 4.60 0.82 -3.44
N GLY A 79 3.90 1.92 -3.18
CA GLY A 79 2.52 2.13 -3.63
C GLY A 79 1.50 1.75 -2.55
N THR A 80 1.93 1.10 -1.46
CA THR A 80 1.04 0.64 -0.39
C THR A 80 1.36 1.31 0.96
N LEU A 81 2.57 1.10 1.50
CA LEU A 81 3.02 1.70 2.77
C LEU A 81 3.95 2.89 2.56
N VAL A 82 4.64 2.95 1.42
CA VAL A 82 5.59 4.01 1.09
C VAL A 82 5.50 4.37 -0.38
N PHE A 83 6.01 5.54 -0.73
CA PHE A 83 6.29 5.94 -2.10
C PHE A 83 7.78 6.18 -2.27
N ARG A 84 8.38 5.53 -3.27
CA ARG A 84 9.74 5.79 -3.73
C ARG A 84 9.69 6.37 -5.15
N PRO A 85 10.07 7.63 -5.34
CA PRO A 85 10.15 8.22 -6.68
C PRO A 85 11.15 7.45 -7.54
N ASN A 86 10.82 7.26 -8.81
CA ASN A 86 11.72 6.60 -9.77
C ASN A 86 12.61 7.64 -10.48
N ASN A 87 13.21 8.55 -9.70
CA ASN A 87 13.95 9.68 -10.25
C ASN A 87 15.44 9.48 -9.94
N GLY A 88 16.28 9.43 -10.99
CA GLY A 88 17.70 9.09 -10.87
C GLY A 88 18.51 9.95 -9.88
N ARG A 89 18.03 11.16 -9.57
CA ARG A 89 18.63 12.10 -8.61
C ARG A 89 18.24 11.85 -7.14
N GLN A 90 17.16 11.12 -6.87
CA GLN A 90 16.61 10.91 -5.52
C GLN A 90 16.43 9.42 -5.20
N LYS A 91 17.41 8.57 -5.57
CA LYS A 91 17.32 7.11 -5.38
C LYS A 91 17.10 6.69 -3.92
N THR A 92 17.47 7.53 -2.96
CA THR A 92 17.36 7.22 -1.53
C THR A 92 16.09 7.75 -0.87
N LEU A 93 15.31 8.60 -1.55
CA LEU A 93 14.10 9.18 -0.97
C LEU A 93 13.04 8.09 -0.79
N VAL A 94 12.46 8.04 0.40
CA VAL A 94 11.34 7.17 0.75
C VAL A 94 10.35 8.04 1.51
N ILE A 95 9.14 8.18 0.97
CA ILE A 95 8.06 8.94 1.59
C ILE A 95 7.11 7.92 2.24
N PRO A 96 6.98 7.87 3.58
CA PRO A 96 6.00 7.00 4.22
C PRO A 96 4.58 7.48 3.91
N ARG A 97 3.66 6.54 3.68
CA ARG A 97 2.23 6.84 3.59
C ARG A 97 1.73 7.34 4.94
N PRO A 98 0.81 8.33 5.00
CA PRO A 98 0.17 8.72 6.25
C PRO A 98 -0.33 7.50 7.03
N TYR A 99 -0.09 7.49 8.35
CA TYR A 99 -0.42 6.41 9.29
C TYR A 99 0.31 5.06 9.09
N SER A 100 1.24 4.94 8.14
CA SER A 100 1.93 3.66 7.86
C SER A 100 2.68 3.06 9.07
N PHE A 101 3.32 3.91 9.88
CA PHE A 101 4.02 3.47 11.09
C PHE A 101 3.04 2.88 12.13
N THR A 102 1.99 3.63 12.48
CA THR A 102 0.98 3.20 13.45
C THR A 102 0.28 1.94 12.95
N PHE A 103 -0.09 1.89 11.67
CA PHE A 103 -0.69 0.72 11.04
C PHE A 103 0.19 -0.53 11.16
N LEU A 104 1.48 -0.44 10.83
CA LEU A 104 2.43 -1.56 10.98
C LEU A 104 2.56 -2.02 12.44
N GLN A 105 2.59 -1.08 13.38
CA GLN A 105 2.68 -1.38 14.80
C GLN A 105 1.41 -2.12 15.30
N GLU A 106 0.23 -1.69 14.86
CA GLU A 106 -1.04 -2.35 15.16
C GLU A 106 -1.09 -3.76 14.55
N CYS A 107 -0.76 -3.90 13.27
CA CYS A 107 -0.76 -5.20 12.59
C CYS A 107 0.18 -6.19 13.28
N THR A 108 1.42 -5.79 13.58
CA THR A 108 2.40 -6.68 14.26
C THR A 108 2.07 -6.97 15.72
N THR A 109 1.10 -6.27 16.30
CA THR A 109 0.59 -6.55 17.65
C THR A 109 -0.56 -7.56 17.63
N ARG A 110 -1.35 -7.62 16.54
CA ARG A 110 -2.57 -8.45 16.45
C ARG A 110 -2.43 -9.67 15.54
N TYR A 111 -1.55 -9.59 14.54
CA TYR A 111 -1.48 -10.55 13.44
C TYR A 111 -0.04 -11.01 13.21
N THR A 112 0.08 -12.14 12.53
CA THR A 112 1.36 -12.54 11.94
C THR A 112 1.54 -11.74 10.66
N VAL A 113 2.61 -10.93 10.59
CA VAL A 113 2.84 -10.01 9.46
C VAL A 113 4.01 -10.46 8.62
N ALA A 114 3.82 -10.50 7.30
CA ALA A 114 4.90 -10.62 6.31
C ALA A 114 4.91 -9.40 5.38
N ILE A 115 6.10 -9.00 4.94
CA ILE A 115 6.26 -8.02 3.86
C ILE A 115 6.63 -8.76 2.59
N TRP A 116 5.97 -8.46 1.47
CA TRP A 116 6.34 -9.02 0.16
C TRP A 116 6.39 -7.92 -0.90
N SER A 117 7.59 -7.55 -1.34
CA SER A 117 7.80 -6.44 -2.27
C SER A 117 8.41 -6.89 -3.60
N SER A 118 7.93 -6.35 -4.71
CA SER A 118 8.53 -6.57 -6.04
C SER A 118 9.88 -5.88 -6.23
N ALA A 119 10.33 -5.06 -5.27
CA ALA A 119 11.61 -4.37 -5.30
C ALA A 119 12.76 -5.33 -4.96
N ARG A 120 13.97 -5.03 -5.46
CA ARG A 120 15.17 -5.83 -5.17
C ARG A 120 15.51 -5.83 -3.66
N PRO A 121 16.15 -6.89 -3.13
CA PRO A 121 16.48 -7.02 -1.70
C PRO A 121 17.14 -5.79 -1.09
N VAL A 122 18.13 -5.21 -1.78
CA VAL A 122 18.84 -4.01 -1.32
C VAL A 122 17.92 -2.79 -1.15
N ASN A 123 16.94 -2.63 -2.03
CA ASN A 123 15.96 -1.55 -1.95
C ASN A 123 14.94 -1.81 -0.84
N VAL A 124 14.46 -3.06 -0.71
CA VAL A 124 13.54 -3.47 0.36
C VAL A 124 14.18 -3.23 1.72
N LYS A 125 15.43 -3.70 1.92
CA LYS A 125 16.21 -3.44 3.13
C LYS A 125 16.32 -1.95 3.41
N SER A 126 16.73 -1.15 2.41
CA SER A 126 16.86 0.30 2.59
C SER A 126 15.54 0.99 2.95
N ILE A 127 14.40 0.52 2.43
CA ILE A 127 13.08 1.04 2.78
C ILE A 127 12.76 0.66 4.22
N CYS A 128 12.83 -0.64 4.57
CA CYS A 128 12.51 -1.14 5.90
C CYS A 128 13.32 -0.44 6.99
N ASP A 129 14.65 -0.32 6.81
CA ASP A 129 15.55 0.33 7.77
C ASP A 129 15.20 1.82 8.03
N LYS A 130 14.50 2.48 7.08
CA LYS A 130 14.09 3.89 7.18
C LYS A 130 12.69 4.09 7.75
N VAL A 131 11.77 3.17 7.49
CA VAL A 131 10.34 3.38 7.75
C VAL A 131 9.77 2.48 8.84
N ILE A 132 10.49 1.43 9.22
CA ILE A 132 10.07 0.46 10.22
C ILE A 132 11.05 0.55 11.38
N CYS A 133 10.54 0.79 12.59
CA CYS A 133 11.41 0.77 13.75
C CYS A 133 11.91 -0.65 14.04
N PRO A 134 13.12 -0.82 14.60
CA PRO A 134 13.71 -2.14 14.81
C PRO A 134 12.85 -3.09 15.67
N SER A 135 12.08 -2.55 16.63
CA SER A 135 11.20 -3.35 17.49
C SER A 135 10.00 -3.92 16.74
N VAL A 136 9.41 -3.17 15.80
CA VAL A 136 8.34 -3.65 14.92
C VAL A 136 8.91 -4.62 13.88
N GLN A 137 10.06 -4.30 13.27
CA GLN A 137 10.69 -5.14 12.26
C GLN A 137 11.01 -6.55 12.78
N LYS A 138 11.43 -6.68 14.05
CA LYS A 138 11.67 -7.98 14.71
C LYS A 138 10.43 -8.85 14.87
N LYS A 139 9.22 -8.27 14.83
CA LYS A 139 7.94 -9.00 14.93
C LYS A 139 7.42 -9.48 13.57
N ILE A 140 8.04 -9.04 12.47
CA ILE A 140 7.64 -9.43 11.11
C ILE A 140 8.23 -10.80 10.82
N VAL A 141 7.39 -11.77 10.47
CA VAL A 141 7.82 -13.17 10.28
C VAL A 141 8.74 -13.33 9.08
N ALA A 142 8.51 -12.53 8.03
CA ALA A 142 9.29 -12.58 6.81
C ALA A 142 9.27 -11.23 6.09
N ILE A 143 10.42 -10.84 5.53
CA ILE A 143 10.56 -9.72 4.59
C ILE A 143 11.06 -10.29 3.28
N TRP A 144 10.15 -10.51 2.34
CA TRP A 144 10.41 -11.05 1.02
C TRP A 144 10.53 -9.95 -0.02
N ALA A 145 11.52 -10.08 -0.90
CA ALA A 145 11.82 -9.15 -1.97
C ALA A 145 11.70 -9.83 -3.34
N ARG A 146 12.17 -9.16 -4.39
CA ARG A 146 12.09 -9.63 -5.79
C ARG A 146 12.68 -11.03 -6.02
N ASP A 147 13.67 -11.41 -5.23
CA ASP A 147 14.34 -12.72 -5.26
C ASP A 147 13.42 -13.88 -4.82
N LYS A 148 12.27 -13.58 -4.21
CA LYS A 148 11.26 -14.55 -3.76
C LYS A 148 10.10 -14.72 -4.74
N PHE A 149 10.22 -14.26 -5.98
CA PHE A 149 9.18 -14.42 -7.02
C PHE A 149 9.48 -15.53 -8.03
N ASP A 150 10.53 -16.32 -7.82
CA ASP A 150 10.97 -17.40 -8.73
C ASP A 150 11.13 -16.95 -10.19
N LEU A 151 11.56 -15.69 -10.37
CA LEU A 151 11.79 -15.11 -11.68
C LEU A 151 13.01 -15.77 -12.34
N SER A 152 12.93 -15.96 -13.66
CA SER A 152 14.12 -16.25 -14.45
C SER A 152 15.16 -15.12 -14.27
N LYS A 153 16.45 -15.42 -14.47
CA LYS A 153 17.50 -14.38 -14.41
C LYS A 153 17.18 -13.18 -15.30
N LYS A 154 16.61 -13.43 -16.48
CA LYS A 154 16.17 -12.40 -17.41
C LYS A 154 15.01 -11.57 -16.84
N ASP A 155 13.95 -12.22 -16.36
CA ASP A 155 12.78 -11.52 -15.79
C ASP A 155 13.11 -10.75 -14.50
N TYR A 156 14.09 -11.23 -13.74
CA TYR A 156 14.58 -10.56 -12.54
C TYR A 156 15.12 -9.16 -12.85
N ASP A 157 15.80 -9.00 -13.99
CA ASP A 157 16.35 -7.73 -14.44
C ASP A 157 15.38 -6.86 -15.24
N LEU A 158 14.28 -7.43 -15.74
CA LEU A 158 13.23 -6.74 -16.47
C LEU A 158 12.12 -6.18 -15.57
N ARG A 159 11.37 -5.20 -16.07
CA ARG A 159 10.17 -4.66 -15.40
C ARG A 159 8.96 -5.57 -15.64
N VAL A 160 9.00 -6.78 -15.07
CA VAL A 160 7.87 -7.73 -15.14
C VAL A 160 6.87 -7.55 -14.00
N ILE A 161 5.65 -8.06 -14.18
CA ILE A 161 4.67 -8.25 -13.10
C ILE A 161 5.20 -9.34 -12.15
N CYS A 162 5.22 -9.03 -10.85
CA CYS A 162 5.60 -9.98 -9.81
C CYS A 162 4.34 -10.53 -9.14
N TYR A 163 3.89 -11.70 -9.59
CA TYR A 163 2.69 -12.37 -9.06
C TYR A 163 2.95 -12.91 -7.65
N LYS A 164 2.18 -12.44 -6.67
CA LYS A 164 2.24 -12.84 -5.26
C LYS A 164 1.40 -14.09 -5.02
N ARG A 165 1.96 -15.25 -5.35
CA ARG A 165 1.34 -16.56 -5.14
C ARG A 165 1.34 -16.90 -3.65
N LEU A 166 0.19 -16.77 -2.99
CA LEU A 166 0.11 -16.90 -1.53
C LEU A 166 0.50 -18.30 -1.04
N SER A 167 0.24 -19.34 -1.85
CA SER A 167 0.73 -20.70 -1.60
C SER A 167 2.23 -20.78 -1.32
N LYS A 168 3.04 -19.94 -1.95
CA LYS A 168 4.48 -19.90 -1.67
C LYS A 168 4.78 -19.54 -0.21
N LEU A 169 4.00 -18.65 0.40
CA LEU A 169 4.15 -18.31 1.82
C LEU A 169 3.63 -19.44 2.71
N TRP A 170 2.51 -20.06 2.34
CA TRP A 170 1.93 -21.16 3.11
C TRP A 170 2.86 -22.39 3.16
N ASP A 171 3.60 -22.63 2.07
CA ASP A 171 4.56 -23.72 1.93
C ASP A 171 5.94 -23.42 2.55
N ASP A 172 6.25 -22.14 2.83
CA ASP A 172 7.53 -21.78 3.45
C ASP A 172 7.59 -22.26 4.90
N LYS A 173 8.68 -22.95 5.26
CA LYS A 173 8.79 -23.60 6.58
C LYS A 173 8.74 -22.61 7.75
N ILE A 174 9.28 -21.40 7.60
CA ILE A 174 9.32 -20.39 8.67
C ILE A 174 7.93 -19.78 8.81
N ILE A 175 7.32 -19.40 7.69
CA ILE A 175 6.00 -18.78 7.69
C ILE A 175 4.92 -19.79 8.11
N SER A 176 4.92 -20.99 7.56
CA SER A 176 3.99 -22.06 7.95
C SER A 176 4.02 -22.33 9.46
N ARG A 177 5.23 -22.43 10.04
CA ARG A 177 5.46 -22.65 11.48
C ARG A 177 5.06 -21.48 12.37
N SER A 178 4.84 -20.29 11.82
CA SER A 178 4.45 -19.12 12.61
C SER A 178 2.96 -19.08 12.94
N HIS A 179 2.16 -20.03 12.42
CA HIS A 179 0.79 -20.19 12.85
C HIS A 179 0.75 -20.50 14.36
N PRO A 180 0.02 -19.74 15.19
CA PRO A 180 0.04 -19.94 16.64
C PRO A 180 -0.36 -21.36 17.08
N GLU A 181 -1.23 -22.00 16.30
CA GLU A 181 -1.70 -23.37 16.54
C GLU A 181 -0.98 -24.42 15.66
N TYR A 182 0.22 -24.12 15.13
CA TYR A 182 0.92 -25.01 14.19
C TYR A 182 1.11 -26.44 14.73
N LEU A 183 1.46 -26.56 16.02
CA LEU A 183 1.66 -27.85 16.71
C LEU A 183 0.38 -28.66 16.84
N SER A 184 -0.78 -28.00 16.84
CA SER A 184 -2.11 -28.61 16.88
C SER A 184 -2.72 -28.83 15.49
N GLY A 185 -1.93 -28.60 14.42
CA GLY A 185 -2.36 -28.77 13.04
C GLY A 185 -2.81 -27.50 12.32
N GLY A 186 -2.85 -26.35 12.98
CA GLY A 186 -3.23 -25.07 12.36
C GLY A 186 -2.26 -24.65 11.25
N ARG A 187 -2.76 -24.07 10.16
CA ARG A 187 -1.98 -23.68 8.99
C ARG A 187 -2.45 -22.34 8.45
N TRP A 188 -1.53 -21.62 7.81
CA TRP A 188 -1.90 -20.50 6.96
C TRP A 188 -2.42 -21.03 5.64
N ASP A 189 -3.58 -20.54 5.23
CA ASP A 189 -4.17 -20.78 3.91
C ASP A 189 -5.08 -19.60 3.51
N GLN A 190 -5.88 -19.76 2.46
CA GLN A 190 -6.77 -18.71 2.00
C GLN A 190 -7.87 -18.31 3.00
N THR A 191 -8.18 -19.14 3.99
CA THR A 191 -9.26 -18.90 4.96
C THR A 191 -8.81 -17.93 6.06
N ASN A 192 -7.51 -17.71 6.22
CA ASN A 192 -6.93 -16.88 7.27
C ASN A 192 -5.75 -16.00 6.81
N THR A 193 -5.59 -15.79 5.50
CA THR A 193 -4.54 -14.94 4.92
C THR A 193 -5.15 -13.72 4.21
N VAL A 194 -4.58 -12.54 4.42
CA VAL A 194 -4.94 -11.31 3.71
C VAL A 194 -3.71 -10.68 3.06
N LEU A 195 -3.82 -10.30 1.79
CA LEU A 195 -2.85 -9.50 1.06
C LEU A 195 -3.35 -8.06 0.96
N ILE A 196 -2.52 -7.08 1.36
CA ILE A 196 -2.78 -5.65 1.12
C ILE A 196 -1.82 -5.16 0.04
N ASP A 197 -2.38 -4.75 -1.09
CA ASP A 197 -1.64 -4.34 -2.28
C ASP A 197 -2.42 -3.28 -3.07
N ASP A 198 -1.72 -2.48 -3.86
CA ASP A 198 -2.30 -1.51 -4.78
C ASP A 198 -2.71 -2.12 -6.14
N SER A 199 -2.24 -3.33 -6.46
CA SER A 199 -2.36 -3.96 -7.78
C SER A 199 -3.13 -5.28 -7.73
N ILE A 200 -4.22 -5.35 -8.52
CA ILE A 200 -5.01 -6.58 -8.72
C ILE A 200 -4.16 -7.64 -9.42
N GLU A 201 -3.34 -7.23 -10.38
CA GLU A 201 -2.55 -8.14 -11.22
C GLU A 201 -1.60 -8.99 -10.38
N LYS A 202 -1.05 -8.45 -9.30
CA LYS A 202 -0.16 -9.19 -8.41
C LYS A 202 -0.89 -10.31 -7.64
N ALA A 203 -2.17 -10.16 -7.35
CA ALA A 203 -2.96 -11.09 -6.54
C ALA A 203 -3.72 -12.14 -7.35
N ILE A 204 -3.46 -12.27 -8.65
CA ILE A 204 -4.34 -13.02 -9.56
C ILE A 204 -4.53 -14.51 -9.23
N THR A 205 -3.60 -15.12 -8.50
CA THR A 205 -3.72 -16.52 -8.05
C THR A 205 -4.65 -16.68 -6.86
N GLU A 206 -4.79 -15.65 -6.02
CA GLU A 206 -5.68 -15.61 -4.86
C GLU A 206 -6.43 -14.27 -4.77
N PRO A 207 -7.25 -13.91 -5.77
CA PRO A 207 -7.81 -12.56 -5.91
C PRO A 207 -8.74 -12.16 -4.77
N TYR A 208 -9.38 -13.12 -4.12
CA TYR A 208 -10.29 -12.88 -2.99
C TYR A 208 -9.57 -12.85 -1.64
N ASN A 209 -8.24 -12.89 -1.62
CA ASN A 209 -7.46 -12.59 -0.42
C ASN A 209 -6.91 -11.16 -0.45
N LEU A 210 -7.19 -10.39 -1.52
CA LEU A 210 -6.70 -9.04 -1.70
C LEU A 210 -7.63 -8.00 -1.05
N ILE A 211 -7.11 -7.24 -0.10
CA ILE A 211 -7.59 -5.89 0.20
C ILE A 211 -6.85 -4.93 -0.73
N ARG A 212 -7.54 -4.50 -1.79
CA ARG A 212 -6.99 -3.53 -2.72
C ARG A 212 -7.13 -2.13 -2.16
N ILE A 213 -6.05 -1.36 -2.16
CA ILE A 213 -6.06 0.06 -1.80
C ILE A 213 -5.58 0.94 -2.96
N PRO A 214 -5.87 2.25 -2.97
CA PRO A 214 -5.28 3.17 -3.93
C PRO A 214 -3.75 3.18 -3.84
N GLU A 215 -3.08 3.25 -5.00
CA GLU A 215 -1.63 3.45 -5.08
C GLU A 215 -1.27 4.76 -4.38
N PHE A 216 -0.39 4.68 -3.40
CA PHE A 216 0.18 5.84 -2.74
C PHE A 216 1.24 6.51 -3.61
N LEU A 217 1.01 7.77 -3.94
CA LEU A 217 1.87 8.55 -4.85
C LEU A 217 2.74 9.59 -4.13
N GLY A 218 2.87 9.50 -2.80
CA GLY A 218 3.73 10.38 -2.02
C GLY A 218 3.04 11.63 -1.47
N ASP A 219 1.72 11.71 -1.54
CA ASP A 219 0.95 12.83 -0.98
C ASP A 219 0.82 12.70 0.55
N LEU A 220 1.52 13.55 1.30
CA LEU A 220 1.47 13.54 2.77
C LEU A 220 0.10 13.97 3.33
N LEU A 221 -0.76 14.58 2.51
CA LEU A 221 -2.12 14.98 2.86
C LEU A 221 -3.18 14.06 2.23
N GLU A 222 -2.79 12.83 1.85
CA GLU A 222 -3.70 11.85 1.26
C GLU A 222 -4.97 11.70 2.10
N ALA A 223 -6.10 12.07 1.49
CA ALA A 223 -7.40 12.02 2.13
C ALA A 223 -7.90 10.58 2.31
N GLY A 224 -8.84 10.40 3.26
CA GLY A 224 -9.58 9.14 3.42
C GLY A 224 -9.01 8.17 4.45
N ASN A 225 -7.93 8.53 5.17
CA ASN A 225 -7.35 7.73 6.27
C ASN A 225 -7.20 6.25 5.92
N ILE A 226 -6.70 5.98 4.70
CA ILE A 226 -6.82 4.67 4.04
C ILE A 226 -6.34 3.52 4.92
N LEU A 227 -5.13 3.64 5.50
CA LEU A 227 -4.57 2.59 6.34
C LEU A 227 -5.33 2.38 7.65
N SER A 228 -5.90 3.43 8.24
CA SER A 228 -6.75 3.30 9.44
C SER A 228 -8.01 2.50 9.13
N ARG A 229 -8.67 2.78 8.00
CA ARG A 229 -9.86 2.03 7.55
C ARG A 229 -9.53 0.58 7.21
N VAL A 230 -8.35 0.32 6.65
CA VAL A 230 -7.86 -1.04 6.45
C VAL A 230 -7.65 -1.75 7.79
N SER A 231 -7.14 -1.07 8.82
CA SER A 231 -6.98 -1.64 10.18
C SER A 231 -8.33 -2.06 10.77
N GLU A 232 -9.34 -1.19 10.68
CA GLU A 232 -10.71 -1.50 11.11
C GLU A 232 -11.29 -2.69 10.35
N PHE A 233 -11.11 -2.70 9.02
CA PHE A 233 -11.62 -3.77 8.18
C PHE A 233 -10.91 -5.11 8.43
N LEU A 234 -9.58 -5.11 8.65
CA LEU A 234 -8.84 -6.31 9.06
C LEU A 234 -9.37 -6.88 10.37
N HIS A 235 -9.67 -6.02 11.35
CA HIS A 235 -10.26 -6.45 12.61
C HIS A 235 -11.61 -7.11 12.39
N HIS A 236 -12.47 -6.53 11.55
CA HIS A 236 -13.75 -7.12 11.20
C HIS A 236 -13.60 -8.47 10.45
N VAL A 237 -12.72 -8.53 9.44
CA VAL A 237 -12.44 -9.75 8.66
C VAL A 237 -11.92 -10.88 9.55
N SER A 238 -11.15 -10.57 10.60
CA SER A 238 -10.67 -11.58 11.54
C SER A 238 -11.78 -12.30 12.32
N MET A 239 -13.01 -11.79 12.31
CA MET A 239 -14.17 -12.41 12.96
C MET A 239 -14.89 -13.45 12.09
N TYR A 240 -14.37 -13.82 10.92
CA TYR A 240 -15.02 -14.78 10.03
C TYR A 240 -14.14 -15.99 9.74
N SER A 241 -14.72 -17.18 9.66
CA SER A 241 -13.99 -18.45 9.49
C SER A 241 -13.32 -18.66 8.13
N ASN A 242 -13.71 -17.89 7.10
CA ASN A 242 -13.14 -18.00 5.76
C ASN A 242 -13.00 -16.62 5.12
N VAL A 243 -11.77 -16.08 5.20
CA VAL A 243 -11.39 -14.76 4.68
C VAL A 243 -11.65 -14.65 3.18
N SER A 244 -11.25 -15.63 2.36
CA SER A 244 -11.42 -15.53 0.91
C SER A 244 -12.89 -15.52 0.50
N ALA A 245 -13.73 -16.32 1.16
CA ALA A 245 -15.17 -16.30 0.92
C ALA A 245 -15.83 -14.99 1.40
N TYR A 246 -15.40 -14.44 2.54
CA TYR A 246 -15.90 -13.17 3.05
C TYR A 246 -15.56 -12.01 2.11
N LEU A 247 -14.28 -11.84 1.77
CA LEU A 247 -13.80 -10.75 0.91
C LEU A 247 -14.38 -10.82 -0.51
N ARG A 248 -14.68 -12.02 -1.01
CA ARG A 248 -15.39 -12.20 -2.28
C ARG A 248 -16.79 -11.58 -2.27
N LYS A 249 -17.54 -11.73 -1.17
CA LYS A 249 -18.90 -11.17 -1.03
C LYS A 249 -18.89 -9.72 -0.54
N HIS A 250 -17.88 -9.35 0.24
CA HIS A 250 -17.76 -8.06 0.92
C HIS A 250 -16.36 -7.47 0.65
N PRO A 251 -16.06 -7.04 -0.59
CA PRO A 251 -14.77 -6.46 -0.89
C PRO A 251 -14.57 -5.15 -0.11
N PHE A 252 -13.32 -4.83 0.22
CA PHE A 252 -12.99 -3.54 0.82
C PHE A 252 -13.31 -2.40 -0.14
N ILE A 253 -14.05 -1.40 0.33
CA ILE A 253 -14.43 -0.21 -0.43
C ILE A 253 -14.13 1.02 0.42
N LEU A 254 -13.48 2.02 -0.18
CA LEU A 254 -13.32 3.34 0.41
C LEU A 254 -14.61 4.14 0.14
N SER A 255 -15.59 4.02 1.05
CA SER A 255 -16.84 4.79 1.01
C SER A 255 -16.71 6.16 1.68
#